data_AF-A0A963RVG0-F1
#
_entry.id   AF-A0A963RVG0-F1
#
_cell.length_a   1.000
_cell.length_b   1.000
_cell.length_c   1.000
_cell.angle_alpha   90.00
_cell.angle_beta   90.00
_cell.angle_gamma   90.00
#
_symmetry.space_group_name_H-M   'P 1'
#
loop_
_entity.id
_entity.type
_entity.pdbx_description
1 polymer ?
#
loop_
_entity_poly.entity_id
_entity_poly.type
_entity_poly.pdbx_seq_one_letter_code
_entity_poly.pdbx_strand_id
1 'polypeptide(L)'
;FDNMIDEYMFHHAMRAANGDPNHPEAARFMVPPHRWFGRDVPGSRWAGDSPDFIYRTIPIAHGGRYEIRGRATCEVPPTVNYSLMADETAAPVTLALLDSLDMDIAADGSFTITVDASPAEGRPNHIQTKPGSEFIMVRDALGDWLAQSANALDVVRLDPDGGAKPEEEMARHCARIAVQGVYYSYYCTQSGAGQAPNDIRPPMSSGAFGGMATQWGTKGNLCLGDGEALIVRCNAAGASFRNLTLTDAFHMSIEYWQRTSSFNMLQMAPDEDGDFTFVVAHRDPGVHNWLDTGGLRRTIFGQRWQAFAREGGHDDPWMTARPVNFDDLAGELPDGVKRIDEAGRADQLAARKAGFDRRFAE
;
A
#
# COMPACT_ATOMS: atom_id res chain seq x y z
N PHE A 1 4.26 20.12 -5.95
CA PHE A 1 3.57 20.60 -4.74
C PHE A 1 2.08 20.71 -5.04
N ASP A 2 1.68 21.48 -6.05
CA ASP A 2 0.26 21.66 -6.40
C ASP A 2 -0.47 20.33 -6.66
N ASN A 3 0.08 19.45 -7.51
CA ASN A 3 -0.50 18.10 -7.72
C ASN A 3 -0.66 17.29 -6.43
N MET A 4 0.24 17.48 -5.45
CA MET A 4 0.13 16.80 -4.16
C MET A 4 -1.03 17.36 -3.35
N ILE A 5 -1.21 18.68 -3.33
CA ILE A 5 -2.34 19.31 -2.65
C ILE A 5 -3.67 18.90 -3.27
N ASP A 6 -3.73 18.78 -4.61
CA ASP A 6 -4.94 18.33 -5.31
C ASP A 6 -5.31 16.89 -4.91
N GLU A 7 -4.35 15.96 -4.94
CA GLU A 7 -4.62 14.58 -4.51
C GLU A 7 -4.90 14.46 -3.01
N TYR A 8 -4.25 15.28 -2.19
CA TYR A 8 -4.49 15.38 -0.76
C TYR A 8 -5.93 15.81 -0.45
N MET A 9 -6.40 16.88 -1.10
CA MET A 9 -7.76 17.36 -0.91
C MET A 9 -8.79 16.38 -1.46
N PHE A 10 -8.53 15.77 -2.63
CA PHE A 10 -9.44 14.77 -3.18
C PHE A 10 -9.50 13.51 -2.31
N HIS A 11 -8.37 13.07 -1.73
CA HIS A 11 -8.33 11.98 -0.76
C HIS A 11 -9.29 12.22 0.41
N HIS A 12 -9.22 13.41 1.03
CA HIS A 12 -10.10 13.75 2.16
C HIS A 12 -11.55 13.95 1.72
N ALA A 13 -11.80 14.48 0.52
CA ALA A 13 -13.15 14.58 -0.04
C ALA A 13 -13.79 13.19 -0.24
N MET A 14 -13.06 12.23 -0.79
CA MET A 14 -13.52 10.84 -0.94
C MET A 14 -13.84 10.20 0.40
N ARG A 15 -12.95 10.36 1.40
CA ARG A 15 -13.18 9.84 2.76
C ARG A 15 -14.43 10.44 3.40
N ALA A 16 -14.65 11.74 3.22
CA ALA A 16 -15.81 12.40 3.79
C ALA A 16 -17.12 12.03 3.07
N ALA A 17 -17.08 11.87 1.75
CA ALA A 17 -18.22 11.44 0.95
C ALA A 17 -18.63 9.99 1.30
N ASN A 18 -17.66 9.10 1.53
CA ASN A 18 -17.91 7.74 2.04
C ASN A 18 -17.88 7.67 3.57
N GLY A 19 -18.26 8.76 4.25
CA GLY A 19 -18.12 8.90 5.71
C GLY A 19 -19.41 8.61 6.48
N ASP A 20 -20.45 8.05 5.85
CA ASP A 20 -21.74 7.78 6.48
C ASP A 20 -21.86 6.32 6.93
N PRO A 21 -21.76 6.03 8.24
CA PRO A 21 -21.91 4.66 8.73
C PRO A 21 -23.36 4.16 8.67
N ASN A 22 -24.36 5.02 8.43
CA ASN A 22 -25.74 4.54 8.21
C ASN A 22 -25.95 3.93 6.81
N HIS A 23 -25.16 4.38 5.83
CA HIS A 23 -25.25 3.96 4.43
C HIS A 23 -23.84 3.59 3.93
N PRO A 24 -23.22 2.55 4.49
CA PRO A 24 -21.82 2.27 4.25
C PRO A 24 -21.59 1.66 2.86
N GLU A 25 -20.56 2.13 2.17
CA GLU A 25 -20.06 1.51 0.94
C GLU A 25 -18.57 1.17 1.06
N ALA A 26 -18.12 0.16 0.31
CA ALA A 26 -16.71 -0.16 0.15
C ALA A 26 -16.09 0.70 -0.97
N ALA A 27 -15.66 1.91 -0.65
CA ALA A 27 -15.10 2.85 -1.63
C ALA A 27 -13.58 2.74 -1.73
N ARG A 28 -13.05 2.74 -2.95
CA ARG A 28 -11.59 2.80 -3.19
C ARG A 28 -11.04 4.19 -2.86
N PHE A 29 -9.82 4.23 -2.35
CA PHE A 29 -9.07 5.47 -2.09
C PHE A 29 -7.56 5.19 -2.20
N MET A 30 -6.70 6.20 -2.01
CA MET A 30 -5.23 6.06 -2.20
C MET A 30 -4.83 5.55 -3.60
N VAL A 31 -5.55 5.97 -4.62
CA VAL A 31 -5.32 5.56 -6.02
C VAL A 31 -4.72 6.73 -6.80
N PRO A 32 -3.74 6.52 -7.70
CA PRO A 32 -3.34 7.57 -8.64
C PRO A 32 -4.50 8.01 -9.55
N PRO A 33 -4.33 9.13 -10.28
CA PRO A 33 -5.30 9.54 -11.29
C PRO A 33 -5.55 8.42 -12.29
N HIS A 34 -6.81 8.18 -12.63
CA HIS A 34 -7.20 7.06 -13.49
C HIS A 34 -8.52 7.38 -14.22
N ARG A 35 -8.86 6.53 -15.19
CA ARG A 35 -10.13 6.62 -15.91
C ARG A 35 -11.04 5.48 -15.46
N TRP A 36 -12.27 5.79 -15.10
CA TRP A 36 -13.23 4.80 -14.61
C TRP A 36 -14.64 5.14 -15.09
N PHE A 37 -15.35 4.16 -15.66
CA PHE A 37 -16.68 4.35 -16.28
C PHE A 37 -16.75 5.57 -17.22
N GLY A 38 -15.74 5.73 -18.06
CA GLY A 38 -15.65 6.83 -19.02
C GLY A 38 -15.35 8.22 -18.43
N ARG A 39 -15.06 8.32 -17.13
CA ARG A 39 -14.75 9.58 -16.43
C ARG A 39 -13.29 9.63 -16.00
N ASP A 40 -12.71 10.81 -16.01
CA ASP A 40 -11.40 11.05 -15.40
C ASP A 40 -11.60 11.27 -13.90
N VAL A 41 -10.94 10.43 -13.10
CA VAL A 41 -10.98 10.46 -11.64
C VAL A 41 -9.67 11.05 -11.14
N PRO A 42 -9.69 12.14 -10.35
CA PRO A 42 -8.48 12.68 -9.75
C PRO A 42 -7.76 11.64 -8.88
N GLY A 43 -6.45 11.80 -8.75
CA GLY A 43 -5.69 10.96 -7.83
C GLY A 43 -6.05 11.28 -6.38
N SER A 44 -5.87 10.31 -5.51
CA SER A 44 -6.11 10.41 -4.07
C SER A 44 -4.95 9.81 -3.28
N ARG A 45 -3.75 9.70 -3.87
CA ARG A 45 -2.57 9.12 -3.22
C ARG A 45 -2.20 9.96 -2.01
N TRP A 46 -1.81 9.29 -0.94
CA TRP A 46 -1.46 9.96 0.29
C TRP A 46 -0.59 9.08 1.18
N ALA A 47 0.30 9.70 1.96
CA ALA A 47 0.96 9.11 3.12
C ALA A 47 1.62 7.73 2.93
N GLY A 48 2.19 7.46 1.76
CA GLY A 48 2.94 6.23 1.49
C GLY A 48 2.06 5.11 0.94
N ASP A 49 1.18 5.46 -0.01
CA ASP A 49 0.38 4.51 -0.76
C ASP A 49 1.25 3.41 -1.38
N SER A 50 0.79 2.17 -1.30
CA SER A 50 1.46 1.02 -1.90
C SER A 50 0.94 0.79 -3.31
N PRO A 51 1.81 0.73 -4.34
CA PRO A 51 1.45 0.37 -5.71
C PRO A 51 0.74 -0.97 -5.83
N ASP A 52 1.00 -1.89 -4.91
CA ASP A 52 0.46 -3.26 -4.93
C ASP A 52 -0.87 -3.39 -4.19
N PHE A 53 -1.33 -2.37 -3.49
CA PHE A 53 -2.54 -2.48 -2.67
C PHE A 53 -3.73 -1.84 -3.37
N ILE A 54 -4.87 -2.53 -3.36
CA ILE A 54 -6.17 -1.89 -3.56
C ILE A 54 -6.70 -1.51 -2.19
N TYR A 55 -6.66 -0.22 -1.89
CA TYR A 55 -7.17 0.31 -0.63
C TYR A 55 -8.64 0.65 -0.74
N ARG A 56 -9.43 0.22 0.24
CA ARG A 56 -10.84 0.61 0.37
C ARG A 56 -11.17 1.02 1.81
N THR A 57 -12.13 1.91 1.96
CA THR A 57 -12.72 2.25 3.26
C THR A 57 -14.18 1.80 3.30
N ILE A 58 -14.61 1.40 4.48
CA ILE A 58 -16.02 1.11 4.80
C ILE A 58 -16.34 1.87 6.10
N PRO A 59 -17.19 2.91 6.09
CA PRO A 59 -17.51 3.64 7.30
C PRO A 59 -18.30 2.74 8.26
N ILE A 60 -17.95 2.78 9.54
CA ILE A 60 -18.68 2.08 10.60
C ILE A 60 -18.79 2.99 11.81
N ALA A 61 -19.70 2.65 12.73
CA ALA A 61 -19.83 3.31 14.01
C ALA A 61 -19.88 2.26 15.11
N HIS A 62 -19.22 2.56 16.24
CA HIS A 62 -19.39 1.76 17.44
C HIS A 62 -20.86 1.75 17.88
N GLY A 63 -21.39 0.56 18.18
CA GLY A 63 -22.81 0.37 18.54
C GLY A 63 -23.72 -0.03 17.36
N GLY A 64 -23.30 0.18 16.11
CA GLY A 64 -24.00 -0.36 14.94
C GLY A 64 -23.65 -1.82 14.69
N ARG A 65 -24.51 -2.52 13.92
CA ARG A 65 -24.27 -3.90 13.47
C ARG A 65 -24.17 -3.94 11.95
N TYR A 66 -23.10 -4.56 11.44
CA TYR A 66 -22.81 -4.62 10.01
C TYR A 66 -22.46 -6.03 9.55
N GLU A 67 -22.77 -6.30 8.28
CA GLU A 67 -22.22 -7.43 7.53
C GLU A 67 -21.44 -6.91 6.34
N ILE A 68 -20.19 -7.36 6.21
CA ILE A 68 -19.38 -7.19 5.00
C ILE A 68 -19.36 -8.54 4.31
N ARG A 69 -20.04 -8.63 3.16
CA ARG A 69 -20.12 -9.83 2.33
C ARG A 69 -19.08 -9.73 1.25
N GLY A 70 -18.28 -10.77 1.08
CA GLY A 70 -17.21 -10.78 0.11
C GLY A 70 -17.18 -12.02 -0.75
N ARG A 71 -16.61 -11.88 -1.95
CA ARG A 71 -16.37 -12.98 -2.88
C ARG A 71 -15.10 -12.76 -3.68
N ALA A 72 -14.31 -13.82 -3.84
CA ALA A 72 -13.18 -13.82 -4.76
C ALA A 72 -13.62 -13.52 -6.21
N THR A 73 -12.85 -12.67 -6.89
CA THR A 73 -13.10 -12.26 -8.30
C THR A 73 -12.08 -12.85 -9.28
N CYS A 74 -11.11 -13.61 -8.76
CA CYS A 74 -10.08 -14.31 -9.52
C CYS A 74 -9.80 -15.67 -8.86
N GLU A 75 -9.09 -16.55 -9.57
CA GLU A 75 -8.80 -17.92 -9.12
C GLU A 75 -7.89 -17.97 -7.89
N VAL A 76 -6.90 -17.06 -7.83
CA VAL A 76 -5.94 -16.96 -6.72
C VAL A 76 -6.04 -15.55 -6.12
N PRO A 77 -6.98 -15.30 -5.20
CA PRO A 77 -7.16 -13.96 -4.63
C PRO A 77 -5.90 -13.50 -3.86
N PRO A 78 -5.68 -12.19 -3.79
CA PRO A 78 -4.61 -11.62 -2.96
C PRO A 78 -4.86 -11.91 -1.48
N THR A 79 -3.82 -11.78 -0.65
CA THR A 79 -4.04 -11.66 0.79
C THR A 79 -4.73 -10.33 1.09
N VAL A 80 -5.72 -10.35 1.97
CA VAL A 80 -6.55 -9.19 2.30
C VAL A 80 -6.55 -8.94 3.80
N ASN A 81 -6.35 -7.68 4.16
CA ASN A 81 -6.38 -7.23 5.55
C ASN A 81 -7.59 -6.33 5.78
N TYR A 82 -8.39 -6.63 6.80
CA TYR A 82 -9.53 -5.83 7.25
C TYR A 82 -9.17 -5.21 8.61
N SER A 83 -8.72 -3.96 8.59
CA SER A 83 -8.30 -3.25 9.81
C SER A 83 -9.41 -2.35 10.32
N LEU A 84 -9.81 -2.51 11.58
CA LEU A 84 -10.63 -1.53 12.28
C LEU A 84 -9.77 -0.32 12.63
N MET A 85 -10.14 0.86 12.13
CA MET A 85 -9.35 2.07 12.26
C MET A 85 -10.05 3.12 13.13
N ALA A 86 -9.25 3.87 13.87
CA ALA A 86 -9.62 5.13 14.51
C ALA A 86 -8.78 6.27 13.92
N ASP A 87 -9.37 7.47 13.78
CA ASP A 87 -8.73 8.67 13.24
C ASP A 87 -8.82 9.84 14.26
N GLU A 88 -8.65 9.50 15.54
CA GLU A 88 -8.76 10.46 16.65
C GLU A 88 -7.44 11.14 17.03
N THR A 89 -6.33 10.86 16.32
CA THR A 89 -4.99 11.37 16.66
C THR A 89 -4.24 11.95 15.46
N ALA A 90 -2.99 12.39 15.64
CA ALA A 90 -2.11 12.86 14.56
C ALA A 90 -1.78 11.78 13.51
N ALA A 91 -2.14 10.51 13.74
CA ALA A 91 -1.99 9.40 12.81
C ALA A 91 -3.16 8.40 12.95
N PRO A 92 -3.54 7.68 11.88
CA PRO A 92 -4.52 6.59 11.98
C PRO A 92 -4.02 5.47 12.89
N VAL A 93 -4.90 4.93 13.73
CA VAL A 93 -4.58 3.84 14.66
C VAL A 93 -5.36 2.58 14.28
N THR A 94 -4.67 1.44 14.25
CA THR A 94 -5.31 0.13 14.06
C THR A 94 -5.81 -0.40 15.41
N LEU A 95 -7.13 -0.52 15.57
CA LEU A 95 -7.78 -1.00 16.79
C LEU A 95 -7.98 -2.51 16.85
N ALA A 96 -8.13 -3.13 15.67
CA ALA A 96 -8.25 -4.57 15.45
C ALA A 96 -7.86 -4.90 14.00
N LEU A 97 -7.45 -6.14 13.76
CA LEU A 97 -7.09 -6.63 12.43
C LEU A 97 -7.69 -8.03 12.26
N LEU A 98 -8.36 -8.24 11.12
CA LEU A 98 -8.72 -9.57 10.61
C LEU A 98 -7.96 -9.78 9.30
N ASP A 99 -7.11 -10.79 9.26
CA ASP A 99 -6.35 -11.18 8.07
C ASP A 99 -7.06 -12.33 7.37
N SER A 100 -7.17 -12.26 6.04
CA SER A 100 -7.67 -13.34 5.18
C SER A 100 -7.01 -14.69 5.43
N LEU A 101 -5.76 -14.72 5.90
CA LEU A 101 -5.05 -15.95 6.25
C LEU A 101 -5.65 -16.67 7.47
N ASP A 102 -6.39 -15.93 8.30
CA ASP A 102 -7.01 -16.41 9.53
C ASP A 102 -8.54 -16.52 9.38
N MET A 103 -9.08 -16.26 8.19
CA MET A 103 -10.52 -16.23 7.92
C MET A 103 -11.06 -17.58 7.45
N ASP A 104 -12.28 -17.90 7.87
CA ASP A 104 -13.07 -18.98 7.29
C ASP A 104 -13.68 -18.49 5.96
N ILE A 105 -13.12 -18.96 4.85
CA ILE A 105 -13.60 -18.68 3.50
C ILE A 105 -14.20 -19.96 2.91
N ALA A 106 -15.42 -19.87 2.39
CA ALA A 106 -16.08 -21.01 1.77
C ALA A 106 -15.34 -21.48 0.51
N ALA A 107 -15.55 -22.73 0.11
CA ALA A 107 -14.90 -23.32 -1.05
C ALA A 107 -15.18 -22.59 -2.38
N ASP A 108 -16.29 -21.84 -2.46
CA ASP A 108 -16.64 -21.01 -3.62
C ASP A 108 -16.05 -19.59 -3.56
N GLY A 109 -15.19 -19.32 -2.58
CA GLY A 109 -14.53 -18.04 -2.35
C GLY A 109 -15.40 -16.99 -1.66
N SER A 110 -16.60 -17.34 -1.20
CA SER A 110 -17.48 -16.43 -0.46
C SER A 110 -17.15 -16.38 1.03
N PHE A 111 -17.40 -15.24 1.65
CA PHE A 111 -17.28 -15.05 3.10
C PHE A 111 -18.19 -13.92 3.58
N THR A 112 -18.47 -13.91 4.88
CA THR A 112 -19.14 -12.80 5.57
C THR A 112 -18.33 -12.44 6.80
N ILE A 113 -18.05 -11.15 6.99
CA ILE A 113 -17.45 -10.59 8.19
C ILE A 113 -18.55 -9.87 8.95
N THR A 114 -18.75 -10.24 10.21
CA THR A 114 -19.66 -9.53 11.11
C THR A 114 -18.90 -8.44 11.86
N VAL A 115 -19.50 -7.27 12.00
CA VAL A 115 -18.89 -6.12 12.69
C VAL A 115 -19.91 -5.54 13.66
N ASP A 116 -19.66 -5.61 14.97
CA ASP A 116 -20.51 -5.03 16.01
C ASP A 116 -19.73 -4.84 17.32
N ALA A 117 -20.39 -4.40 18.40
CA ALA A 117 -19.75 -4.16 19.69
C ALA A 117 -19.60 -5.41 20.57
N SER A 118 -20.30 -6.50 20.24
CA SER A 118 -20.31 -7.72 21.04
C SER A 118 -19.02 -8.52 20.83
N PRO A 119 -18.59 -9.35 21.80
CA PRO A 119 -17.49 -10.28 21.59
C PRO A 119 -17.77 -11.24 20.43
N ALA A 120 -16.73 -11.88 19.90
CA ALA A 120 -16.88 -12.81 18.77
C ALA A 120 -17.83 -13.98 19.08
N GLU A 121 -17.82 -14.52 20.31
CA GLU A 121 -18.69 -15.62 20.75
C GLU A 121 -18.70 -16.83 19.78
N GLY A 122 -17.54 -17.15 19.21
CA GLY A 122 -17.38 -18.28 18.27
C GLY A 122 -17.69 -17.93 16.80
N ARG A 123 -18.06 -16.69 16.48
CA ARG A 123 -18.14 -16.22 15.09
C ARG A 123 -16.73 -16.20 14.47
N PRO A 124 -16.50 -16.93 13.36
CA PRO A 124 -15.14 -17.12 12.84
C PRO A 124 -14.57 -15.84 12.23
N ASN A 125 -15.37 -15.12 11.45
CA ASN A 125 -15.00 -13.86 10.81
C ASN A 125 -15.70 -12.70 11.53
N HIS A 126 -15.12 -12.21 12.62
CA HIS A 126 -15.72 -11.16 13.43
C HIS A 126 -14.72 -10.05 13.78
N ILE A 127 -15.16 -8.80 13.61
CA ILE A 127 -14.43 -7.61 14.05
C ILE A 127 -15.25 -6.92 15.14
N GLN A 128 -14.75 -6.96 16.37
CA GLN A 128 -15.38 -6.25 17.49
C GLN A 128 -15.00 -4.76 17.45
N THR A 129 -16.01 -3.89 17.29
CA THR A 129 -15.86 -2.44 17.38
C THR A 129 -15.56 -1.99 18.82
N LYS A 130 -14.83 -0.89 18.94
CA LYS A 130 -14.52 -0.21 20.20
C LYS A 130 -14.97 1.25 20.13
N PRO A 131 -15.21 1.95 21.25
CA PRO A 131 -15.33 3.41 21.23
C PRO A 131 -14.18 4.05 20.43
N GLY A 132 -14.50 5.03 19.57
CA GLY A 132 -13.56 5.66 18.64
C GLY A 132 -13.32 4.92 17.31
N SER A 133 -14.03 3.82 17.06
CA SER A 133 -14.00 3.17 15.73
C SER A 133 -14.68 4.05 14.68
N GLU A 134 -14.04 4.23 13.53
CA GLU A 134 -14.54 5.10 12.46
C GLU A 134 -14.76 4.38 11.12
N PHE A 135 -13.86 3.47 10.74
CA PHE A 135 -13.97 2.77 9.46
C PHE A 135 -13.20 1.45 9.48
N ILE A 136 -13.59 0.52 8.62
CA ILE A 136 -12.74 -0.61 8.23
C ILE A 136 -11.89 -0.18 7.03
N MET A 137 -10.57 -0.30 7.15
CA MET A 137 -9.67 -0.19 6.01
C MET A 137 -9.39 -1.59 5.46
N VAL A 138 -9.76 -1.79 4.19
CA VAL A 138 -9.46 -3.01 3.45
C VAL A 138 -8.21 -2.78 2.61
N ARG A 139 -7.27 -3.71 2.65
CA ARG A 139 -6.06 -3.70 1.82
C ARG A 139 -5.92 -5.05 1.13
N ASP A 140 -6.22 -5.09 -0.16
CA ASP A 140 -5.96 -6.26 -1.01
C ASP A 140 -4.53 -6.15 -1.56
N ALA A 141 -3.65 -7.06 -1.12
CA ALA A 141 -2.23 -7.06 -1.46
C ALA A 141 -1.95 -7.86 -2.74
N LEU A 142 -2.00 -7.18 -3.90
CA LEU A 142 -1.79 -7.80 -5.22
C LEU A 142 -0.32 -8.17 -5.42
N GLY A 143 -0.01 -9.46 -5.41
CA GLY A 143 1.29 -9.98 -5.84
C GLY A 143 1.40 -10.06 -7.36
N ASP A 144 0.34 -10.52 -8.04
CA ASP A 144 0.31 -10.61 -9.50
C ASP A 144 -0.73 -9.65 -10.09
N TRP A 145 -0.27 -8.52 -10.64
CA TRP A 145 -1.16 -7.52 -11.23
C TRP A 145 -1.87 -8.01 -12.51
N LEU A 146 -1.36 -9.05 -13.16
CA LEU A 146 -1.91 -9.60 -14.39
C LEU A 146 -2.91 -10.74 -14.15
N ALA A 147 -2.96 -11.29 -12.93
CA ALA A 147 -3.86 -12.39 -12.60
C ALA A 147 -4.85 -12.06 -11.47
N GLN A 148 -4.44 -11.23 -10.51
CA GLN A 148 -5.22 -10.96 -9.31
C GLN A 148 -6.09 -9.70 -9.43
N SER A 149 -7.19 -9.71 -8.71
CA SER A 149 -8.12 -8.59 -8.54
C SER A 149 -8.64 -8.56 -7.11
N ALA A 150 -9.05 -7.37 -6.65
CA ALA A 150 -9.65 -7.21 -5.33
C ALA A 150 -10.96 -8.02 -5.22
N ASN A 151 -11.24 -8.54 -4.02
CA ASN A 151 -12.50 -9.23 -3.76
C ASN A 151 -13.70 -8.29 -4.02
N ALA A 152 -14.81 -8.80 -4.56
CA ALA A 152 -16.05 -8.05 -4.59
C ALA A 152 -16.57 -7.93 -3.16
N LEU A 153 -16.95 -6.72 -2.73
CA LEU A 153 -17.46 -6.45 -1.39
C LEU A 153 -18.82 -5.75 -1.47
N ASP A 154 -19.76 -6.22 -0.66
CA ASP A 154 -21.05 -5.61 -0.38
C ASP A 154 -21.15 -5.37 1.13
N VAL A 155 -21.69 -4.23 1.54
CA VAL A 155 -21.77 -3.86 2.96
C VAL A 155 -23.18 -3.45 3.31
N VAL A 156 -23.71 -4.01 4.39
CA VAL A 156 -25.04 -3.68 4.90
C VAL A 156 -24.96 -3.37 6.38
N ARG A 157 -25.50 -2.22 6.79
CA ARG A 157 -25.84 -1.97 8.20
C ARG A 157 -27.17 -2.65 8.50
N LEU A 158 -27.20 -3.51 9.51
CA LEU A 158 -28.36 -4.33 9.89
C LEU A 158 -29.39 -3.56 10.73
N ASP A 159 -28.98 -2.43 11.30
CA ASP A 159 -29.80 -1.56 12.14
C ASP A 159 -29.57 -0.07 11.82
N PRO A 160 -29.95 0.37 10.59
CA PRO A 160 -29.82 1.77 10.22
C PRO A 160 -30.70 2.63 11.14
N ASP A 161 -30.12 3.68 11.70
CA ASP A 161 -30.78 4.58 12.66
C ASP A 161 -30.92 6.02 12.14
N GLY A 162 -30.65 6.26 10.86
CA GLY A 162 -30.75 7.59 10.25
C GLY A 162 -30.86 7.59 8.73
N GLY A 163 -31.29 8.74 8.19
CA GLY A 163 -31.21 9.02 6.76
C GLY A 163 -29.77 9.28 6.32
N ALA A 164 -29.57 9.43 5.01
CA ALA A 164 -28.26 9.74 4.44
C ALA A 164 -27.70 11.06 5.01
N LYS A 165 -26.38 11.09 5.24
CA LYS A 165 -25.65 12.26 5.71
C LYS A 165 -25.80 13.44 4.74
N PRO A 166 -26.21 14.64 5.21
CA PRO A 166 -26.32 15.82 4.35
C PRO A 166 -24.97 16.28 3.78
N GLU A 167 -24.98 16.85 2.57
CA GLU A 167 -23.78 17.36 1.90
C GLU A 167 -22.99 18.37 2.75
N GLU A 168 -23.69 19.27 3.44
CA GLU A 168 -23.03 20.26 4.30
C GLU A 168 -22.27 19.60 5.47
N GLU A 169 -22.78 18.48 5.99
CA GLU A 169 -22.08 17.71 7.03
C GLU A 169 -20.86 16.99 6.46
N MET A 170 -20.99 16.39 5.26
CA MET A 170 -19.85 15.80 4.55
C MET A 170 -18.77 16.85 4.25
N ALA A 171 -19.14 18.06 3.82
CA ALA A 171 -18.21 19.15 3.56
C ALA A 171 -17.49 19.63 4.84
N ARG A 172 -18.23 19.80 5.95
CA ARG A 172 -17.64 20.11 7.27
C ARG A 172 -16.68 19.01 7.72
N HIS A 173 -17.05 17.75 7.54
CA HIS A 173 -16.20 16.61 7.86
C HIS A 173 -14.92 16.60 7.03
N CYS A 174 -15.02 16.82 5.72
CA CYS A 174 -13.89 16.94 4.79
C CYS A 174 -12.91 18.03 5.26
N ALA A 175 -13.41 19.24 5.52
CA ALA A 175 -12.58 20.35 6.00
C ALA A 175 -11.87 20.01 7.32
N ARG A 176 -12.55 19.35 8.26
CA ARG A 176 -11.96 18.90 9.52
C ARG A 176 -10.82 17.90 9.29
N ILE A 177 -11.08 16.81 8.55
CA ILE A 177 -10.08 15.75 8.37
C ILE A 177 -8.93 16.17 7.46
N ALA A 178 -9.15 17.11 6.54
CA ALA A 178 -8.09 17.73 5.75
C ALA A 178 -7.19 18.66 6.59
N VAL A 179 -7.69 19.26 7.67
CA VAL A 179 -6.81 19.99 8.59
C VAL A 179 -6.04 18.99 9.48
N GLN A 180 -6.72 17.95 9.98
CA GLN A 180 -6.10 16.94 10.83
C GLN A 180 -5.03 16.12 10.10
N GLY A 181 -5.23 15.81 8.82
CA GLY A 181 -4.29 15.04 8.00
C GLY A 181 -2.94 15.75 7.79
N VAL A 182 -2.83 17.06 8.04
CA VAL A 182 -1.56 17.80 7.99
C VAL A 182 -0.58 17.24 9.01
N TYR A 183 -1.04 16.87 10.21
CA TYR A 183 -0.18 16.30 11.25
C TYR A 183 0.42 14.95 10.82
N TYR A 184 -0.38 14.11 10.17
CA TYR A 184 0.10 12.83 9.67
C TYR A 184 1.05 13.01 8.48
N SER A 185 0.74 13.94 7.59
CA SER A 185 1.62 14.28 6.45
C SER A 185 2.97 14.79 6.95
N TYR A 186 2.98 15.63 8.00
CA TYR A 186 4.20 16.07 8.67
C TYR A 186 4.97 14.90 9.28
N TYR A 187 4.29 14.02 10.04
CA TYR A 187 4.90 12.82 10.61
C TYR A 187 5.55 11.94 9.51
N CYS A 188 4.83 11.63 8.43
CA CYS A 188 5.38 10.85 7.33
C CYS A 188 6.61 11.54 6.74
N THR A 189 6.49 12.84 6.41
CA THR A 189 7.59 13.64 5.87
C THR A 189 8.82 13.58 6.77
N GLN A 190 8.68 13.77 8.08
CA GLN A 190 9.80 13.69 9.03
C GLN A 190 10.35 12.27 9.18
N SER A 191 9.50 11.24 9.07
CA SER A 191 9.92 9.84 9.16
C SER A 191 10.96 9.48 8.10
N GLY A 192 10.86 10.08 6.91
CA GLY A 192 11.86 10.00 5.85
C GLY A 192 12.90 11.11 5.94
N ALA A 193 12.47 12.37 5.90
CA ALA A 193 13.36 13.53 5.74
C ALA A 193 14.35 13.77 6.89
N GLY A 194 14.06 13.26 8.10
CA GLY A 194 14.98 13.31 9.23
C GLY A 194 16.12 12.29 9.17
N GLN A 195 16.18 11.44 8.12
CA GLN A 195 17.23 10.46 7.93
C GLN A 195 18.42 11.03 7.14
N ALA A 196 19.60 10.49 7.43
CA ALA A 196 20.78 10.76 6.63
C ALA A 196 20.52 10.38 5.16
N PRO A 197 20.96 11.20 4.19
CA PRO A 197 20.85 10.87 2.78
C PRO A 197 21.46 9.52 2.44
N ASN A 198 20.78 8.74 1.61
CA ASN A 198 21.23 7.44 1.08
C ASN A 198 21.50 6.36 2.13
N ASP A 199 21.01 6.55 3.35
CA ASP A 199 20.99 5.54 4.39
C ASP A 199 19.62 4.85 4.43
N ILE A 200 19.63 3.54 4.68
CA ILE A 200 18.41 2.74 4.85
C ILE A 200 18.42 2.18 6.27
N ARG A 201 17.34 2.46 7.01
CA ARG A 201 17.23 1.97 8.39
C ARG A 201 17.21 0.43 8.43
N PRO A 202 17.69 -0.19 9.52
CA PRO A 202 17.42 -1.60 9.75
C PRO A 202 15.91 -1.90 9.71
N PRO A 203 15.48 -3.00 9.09
CA PRO A 203 14.08 -3.42 9.14
C PRO A 203 13.59 -3.59 10.58
N MET A 204 12.35 -3.17 10.82
CA MET A 204 11.69 -3.32 12.13
C MET A 204 10.20 -3.62 11.97
N SER A 205 9.56 -4.14 13.02
CA SER A 205 8.11 -4.36 13.02
C SER A 205 7.37 -3.03 12.79
N SER A 206 6.42 -3.04 11.86
CA SER A 206 5.61 -1.88 11.50
C SER A 206 4.58 -1.53 12.57
N GLY A 207 4.28 -2.45 13.49
CA GLY A 207 3.45 -2.19 14.67
C GLY A 207 4.02 -1.08 15.56
N ALA A 208 5.35 -0.90 15.58
CA ALA A 208 6.01 0.16 16.34
C ALA A 208 5.61 1.58 15.89
N PHE A 209 5.00 1.74 14.71
CA PHE A 209 4.60 3.03 14.14
C PHE A 209 3.15 3.04 13.64
N GLY A 210 2.27 2.25 14.25
CA GLY A 210 0.84 2.21 13.92
C GLY A 210 0.48 1.42 12.65
N GLY A 211 1.47 0.76 12.02
CA GLY A 211 1.24 -0.22 10.96
C GLY A 211 0.86 -1.60 11.50
N MET A 212 0.86 -2.61 10.64
CA MET A 212 0.53 -3.98 11.02
C MET A 212 1.68 -4.61 11.82
N ALA A 213 1.40 -5.20 12.99
CA ALA A 213 2.43 -5.81 13.83
C ALA A 213 3.10 -7.04 13.19
N THR A 214 2.37 -7.74 12.32
CA THR A 214 2.81 -8.90 11.52
C THR A 214 3.67 -8.52 10.31
N GLN A 215 3.89 -7.22 10.09
CA GLN A 215 4.69 -6.71 9.00
C GLN A 215 6.03 -6.20 9.52
N TRP A 216 7.09 -6.51 8.79
CA TRP A 216 8.37 -5.82 8.90
C TRP A 216 8.50 -4.78 7.79
N GLY A 217 9.18 -3.68 8.09
CA GLY A 217 9.44 -2.67 7.09
C GLY A 217 10.69 -1.86 7.37
N THR A 218 11.24 -1.30 6.30
CA THR A 218 12.31 -0.30 6.35
C THR A 218 11.98 0.90 5.47
N LYS A 219 12.61 2.03 5.76
CA LYS A 219 12.55 3.27 4.99
C LYS A 219 13.95 3.87 4.82
N GLY A 220 14.13 4.59 3.73
CA GLY A 220 15.34 5.37 3.44
C GLY A 220 15.00 6.73 2.81
N ASN A 221 15.84 7.74 3.07
CA ASN A 221 15.78 9.03 2.37
C ASN A 221 16.86 9.06 1.29
N LEU A 222 16.48 8.80 0.05
CA LEU A 222 17.44 8.71 -1.05
C LEU A 222 17.62 10.08 -1.68
N CYS A 223 18.86 10.55 -1.76
CA CYS A 223 19.25 11.79 -2.41
C CYS A 223 20.37 11.50 -3.42
N LEU A 224 20.04 11.50 -4.71
CA LEU A 224 20.98 11.20 -5.79
C LEU A 224 21.22 12.44 -6.66
N GLY A 225 22.48 12.71 -6.96
CA GLY A 225 22.89 13.61 -8.04
C GLY A 225 22.80 12.95 -9.42
N ASP A 226 22.98 13.74 -10.48
CA ASP A 226 22.75 13.29 -11.87
C ASP A 226 23.65 12.11 -12.31
N GLY A 227 24.82 11.96 -11.70
CA GLY A 227 25.78 10.87 -11.95
C GLY A 227 25.85 9.83 -10.82
N GLU A 228 24.92 9.84 -9.87
CA GLU A 228 24.92 8.91 -8.74
C GLU A 228 23.86 7.82 -8.92
N ALA A 229 24.16 6.64 -8.38
CA ALA A 229 23.23 5.54 -8.22
C ALA A 229 23.32 4.98 -6.80
N LEU A 230 22.30 4.23 -6.38
CA LEU A 230 22.30 3.50 -5.12
C LEU A 230 22.13 2.00 -5.41
N ILE A 231 23.07 1.20 -4.95
CA ILE A 231 22.91 -0.26 -4.92
C ILE A 231 22.24 -0.61 -3.60
N VAL A 232 21.08 -1.27 -3.66
CA VAL A 232 20.34 -1.76 -2.50
C VAL A 232 20.32 -3.28 -2.57
N ARG A 233 20.72 -3.95 -1.48
CA ARG A 233 20.62 -5.41 -1.36
C ARG A 233 19.68 -5.79 -0.22
N CYS A 234 18.92 -6.86 -0.38
CA CYS A 234 18.08 -7.42 0.67
C CYS A 234 17.77 -8.91 0.46
N ASN A 235 17.33 -9.58 1.53
CA ASN A 235 16.86 -10.96 1.48
C ASN A 235 15.33 -11.08 1.35
N ALA A 236 14.86 -12.32 1.15
CA ALA A 236 13.44 -12.66 1.20
C ALA A 236 12.87 -12.83 2.61
N ALA A 237 13.70 -13.20 3.57
CA ALA A 237 13.29 -13.42 4.96
C ALA A 237 12.09 -14.39 5.11
N GLY A 238 11.83 -15.29 4.16
CA GLY A 238 10.67 -16.19 4.19
C GLY A 238 9.29 -15.52 4.07
N ALA A 239 9.23 -14.23 3.72
CA ALA A 239 7.97 -13.50 3.56
C ALA A 239 7.27 -13.86 2.24
N SER A 240 6.01 -14.29 2.32
CA SER A 240 5.20 -14.63 1.13
C SER A 240 4.77 -13.39 0.35
N PHE A 241 4.67 -12.23 1.02
CA PHE A 241 4.43 -10.95 0.37
C PHE A 241 5.56 -9.97 0.69
N ARG A 242 6.13 -9.39 -0.37
CA ARG A 242 7.17 -8.35 -0.28
C ARG A 242 6.94 -7.32 -1.35
N ASN A 243 7.20 -6.07 -1.01
CA ASN A 243 7.31 -5.02 -2.01
C ASN A 243 8.27 -3.91 -1.58
N LEU A 244 8.80 -3.21 -2.59
CA LEU A 244 9.51 -1.96 -2.45
C LEU A 244 8.85 -0.88 -3.30
N THR A 245 8.94 0.36 -2.85
CA THR A 245 8.34 1.50 -3.52
C THR A 245 9.19 2.74 -3.32
N LEU A 246 9.40 3.48 -4.41
CA LEU A 246 9.82 4.87 -4.35
C LEU A 246 8.61 5.79 -4.32
N THR A 247 8.68 6.75 -3.41
CA THR A 247 7.73 7.84 -3.30
C THR A 247 8.47 9.18 -3.39
N ASP A 248 7.73 10.24 -3.72
CA ASP A 248 8.27 11.59 -3.68
C ASP A 248 8.47 12.08 -2.22
N ALA A 249 8.90 13.33 -2.05
CA ALA A 249 9.10 13.92 -0.73
C ALA A 249 7.83 14.00 0.13
N PHE A 250 6.65 13.91 -0.48
CA PHE A 250 5.34 13.92 0.18
C PHE A 250 4.75 12.52 0.38
N HIS A 251 5.55 11.48 0.12
CA HIS A 251 5.14 10.08 0.22
C HIS A 251 4.03 9.69 -0.76
N MET A 252 3.95 10.35 -1.92
CA MET A 252 3.15 9.87 -3.04
C MET A 252 3.98 8.93 -3.90
N SER A 253 3.46 7.74 -4.21
CA SER A 253 4.13 6.81 -5.10
C SER A 253 4.46 7.45 -6.46
N ILE A 254 5.70 7.25 -6.92
CA ILE A 254 6.13 7.68 -8.26
C ILE A 254 5.41 6.80 -9.29
N GLU A 255 5.08 7.34 -10.47
CA GLU A 255 4.23 6.80 -11.56
C GLU A 255 4.46 5.32 -11.94
N TYR A 256 4.12 4.41 -11.03
CA TYR A 256 4.51 3.01 -11.04
C TYR A 256 3.84 2.20 -12.15
N TRP A 257 2.80 2.77 -12.77
CA TRP A 257 2.11 2.21 -13.92
C TRP A 257 2.85 2.44 -15.25
N GLN A 258 3.78 3.40 -15.32
CA GLN A 258 4.59 3.70 -16.51
C GLN A 258 6.10 3.56 -16.28
N ARG A 259 6.52 3.32 -15.03
CA ARG A 259 7.92 3.24 -14.61
C ARG A 259 8.14 2.04 -13.70
N THR A 260 9.39 1.67 -13.52
CA THR A 260 9.84 0.70 -12.53
C THR A 260 10.13 1.37 -11.20
N SER A 261 9.25 2.24 -10.69
CA SER A 261 9.42 2.88 -9.38
C SER A 261 9.05 1.99 -8.19
N SER A 262 8.61 0.75 -8.45
CA SER A 262 8.26 -0.24 -7.45
C SER A 262 8.41 -1.66 -7.98
N PHE A 263 8.61 -2.61 -7.07
CA PHE A 263 8.60 -4.03 -7.37
C PHE A 263 7.93 -4.79 -6.23
N ASN A 264 7.14 -5.80 -6.57
CA ASN A 264 6.70 -6.82 -5.63
C ASN A 264 7.43 -8.15 -5.85
N MET A 265 7.12 -9.15 -5.01
CA MET A 265 7.80 -10.46 -4.97
C MET A 265 7.77 -11.24 -6.29
N LEU A 266 6.77 -11.02 -7.15
CA LEU A 266 6.67 -11.71 -8.46
C LEU A 266 7.30 -10.91 -9.61
N GLN A 267 7.61 -9.63 -9.37
CA GLN A 267 8.23 -8.76 -10.37
C GLN A 267 9.75 -8.65 -10.19
N MET A 268 10.23 -8.81 -8.96
CA MET A 268 11.67 -8.77 -8.65
C MET A 268 12.38 -10.04 -9.10
N ALA A 269 13.58 -9.91 -9.65
CA ALA A 269 14.44 -11.04 -10.01
C ALA A 269 15.47 -11.29 -8.90
N PRO A 270 15.64 -12.52 -8.41
CA PRO A 270 16.73 -12.84 -7.49
C PRO A 270 18.08 -12.81 -8.20
N ASP A 271 19.14 -12.54 -7.45
CA ASP A 271 20.52 -12.79 -7.81
C ASP A 271 20.82 -14.31 -7.73
N GLU A 272 21.99 -14.76 -8.18
CA GLU A 272 22.37 -16.18 -8.14
C GLU A 272 22.46 -16.76 -6.71
N ASP A 273 22.75 -15.92 -5.71
CA ASP A 273 22.82 -16.30 -4.30
C ASP A 273 21.42 -16.34 -3.61
N GLY A 274 20.36 -15.95 -4.33
CA GLY A 274 18.99 -15.93 -3.84
C GLY A 274 18.58 -14.64 -3.12
N ASP A 275 19.53 -13.71 -2.89
CA ASP A 275 19.22 -12.35 -2.45
C ASP A 275 18.76 -11.50 -3.63
N PHE A 276 18.44 -10.24 -3.37
CA PHE A 276 17.92 -9.33 -4.39
C PHE A 276 18.77 -8.06 -4.41
N THR A 277 19.37 -7.76 -5.55
CA THR A 277 20.02 -6.48 -5.80
C THR A 277 19.10 -5.58 -6.61
N PHE A 278 18.90 -4.35 -6.12
CA PHE A 278 18.22 -3.26 -6.80
C PHE A 278 19.21 -2.14 -7.10
N VAL A 279 19.01 -1.46 -8.22
CA VAL A 279 19.72 -0.22 -8.53
C VAL A 279 18.72 0.91 -8.54
N VAL A 280 18.90 1.92 -7.71
CA VAL A 280 18.13 3.17 -7.76
C VAL A 280 18.93 4.20 -8.56
N ALA A 281 18.36 4.70 -9.65
CA ALA A 281 19.05 5.65 -10.52
C ALA A 281 18.09 6.50 -11.38
N HIS A 282 18.60 7.60 -11.94
CA HIS A 282 17.87 8.46 -12.88
C HIS A 282 17.77 7.91 -14.30
N ARG A 283 18.69 7.01 -14.68
CA ARG A 283 18.80 6.44 -16.03
C ARG A 283 18.82 4.92 -15.94
N ASP A 284 18.32 4.25 -16.98
CA ASP A 284 18.28 2.78 -17.02
C ASP A 284 19.71 2.20 -16.99
N PRO A 285 20.08 1.43 -15.94
CA PRO A 285 21.39 0.82 -15.84
C PRO A 285 21.50 -0.53 -16.57
N GLY A 286 20.43 -1.01 -17.21
CA GLY A 286 20.34 -2.35 -17.83
C GLY A 286 20.23 -3.49 -16.81
N VAL A 287 19.73 -3.19 -15.60
CA VAL A 287 19.45 -4.16 -14.53
C VAL A 287 17.95 -4.37 -14.42
N HIS A 288 17.49 -5.63 -14.29
CA HIS A 288 16.07 -5.96 -14.21
C HIS A 288 15.37 -5.21 -13.07
N ASN A 289 15.95 -5.28 -11.87
CA ASN A 289 15.52 -4.62 -10.63
C ASN A 289 15.96 -3.13 -10.57
N TRP A 290 15.82 -2.39 -11.67
CA TRP A 290 16.08 -0.95 -11.68
C TRP A 290 14.90 -0.18 -11.11
N LEU A 291 15.14 0.57 -10.03
CA LEU A 291 14.22 1.55 -9.49
C LEU A 291 14.42 2.93 -10.12
N ASP A 292 13.50 3.30 -11.01
CA ASP A 292 13.47 4.60 -11.66
C ASP A 292 12.96 5.68 -10.70
N THR A 293 13.84 6.65 -10.39
CA THR A 293 13.53 7.83 -9.57
C THR A 293 12.51 8.80 -10.20
N GLY A 294 12.14 8.62 -11.47
CA GLY A 294 11.27 9.55 -12.19
C GLY A 294 11.91 10.95 -12.36
N GLY A 295 13.25 11.02 -12.31
CA GLY A 295 14.00 12.28 -12.35
C GLY A 295 14.03 13.04 -11.02
N LEU A 296 13.46 12.49 -9.95
CA LEU A 296 13.50 13.12 -8.63
C LEU A 296 14.87 12.87 -7.98
N ARG A 297 15.61 13.95 -7.71
CA ARG A 297 16.85 13.89 -6.91
C ARG A 297 16.62 13.40 -5.49
N ARG A 298 15.42 13.58 -4.96
CA ARG A 298 15.04 13.12 -3.62
C ARG A 298 13.80 12.25 -3.68
N THR A 299 13.93 11.00 -3.22
CA THR A 299 12.83 10.05 -3.11
C THR A 299 12.84 9.41 -1.73
N ILE A 300 11.67 9.08 -1.19
CA ILE A 300 11.58 8.24 0.00
C ILE A 300 11.40 6.79 -0.46
N PHE A 301 12.32 5.94 -0.03
CA PHE A 301 12.29 4.51 -0.26
C PHE A 301 11.55 3.81 0.88
N GLY A 302 10.77 2.78 0.56
CA GLY A 302 10.20 1.88 1.56
C GLY A 302 10.11 0.44 1.05
N GLN A 303 10.47 -0.51 1.89
CA GLN A 303 10.30 -1.95 1.65
C GLN A 303 9.48 -2.58 2.77
N ARG A 304 8.63 -3.54 2.42
CA ARG A 304 7.80 -4.33 3.34
C ARG A 304 8.08 -5.82 3.16
N TRP A 305 8.00 -6.54 4.28
CA TRP A 305 7.91 -8.00 4.35
C TRP A 305 6.68 -8.36 5.18
N GLN A 306 5.83 -9.20 4.62
CA GLN A 306 4.51 -9.55 5.16
C GLN A 306 4.16 -10.99 4.84
N ALA A 307 3.04 -11.46 5.43
CA ALA A 307 2.51 -12.79 5.19
C ALA A 307 3.57 -13.88 5.43
N PHE A 308 4.31 -13.74 6.53
CA PHE A 308 5.18 -14.79 7.03
C PHE A 308 4.34 -16.02 7.40
N ALA A 309 4.89 -17.20 7.18
CA ALA A 309 4.28 -18.43 7.67
C ALA A 309 4.09 -18.35 9.19
N ARG A 310 2.95 -18.87 9.68
CA ARG A 310 2.68 -18.92 11.13
C ARG A 310 3.48 -19.99 11.85
N GLU A 311 3.91 -21.00 11.10
CA GLU A 311 4.73 -22.13 11.56
C GLU A 311 6.05 -22.16 10.80
N GLY A 312 7.11 -22.61 11.48
CA GLY A 312 8.48 -22.50 10.97
C GLY A 312 9.01 -21.08 11.17
N GLY A 313 10.17 -20.94 11.80
CA GLY A 313 10.81 -19.63 11.93
C GLY A 313 11.08 -19.00 10.56
N HIS A 314 11.33 -17.71 10.55
CA HIS A 314 11.77 -16.99 9.37
C HIS A 314 13.14 -16.35 9.66
N ASP A 315 13.93 -16.11 8.61
CA ASP A 315 15.16 -15.33 8.78
C ASP A 315 14.81 -13.88 9.14
N ASP A 316 15.74 -13.19 9.81
CA ASP A 316 15.57 -11.76 10.05
C ASP A 316 15.67 -11.00 8.71
N PRO A 317 14.72 -10.08 8.43
CA PRO A 317 14.81 -9.23 7.26
C PRO A 317 15.99 -8.28 7.40
N TRP A 318 16.80 -8.17 6.35
CA TRP A 318 17.88 -7.20 6.27
C TRP A 318 17.84 -6.43 4.95
N MET A 319 18.40 -5.22 4.99
CA MET A 319 18.59 -4.39 3.81
C MET A 319 19.81 -3.50 4.00
N THR A 320 20.61 -3.35 2.95
CA THR A 320 21.75 -2.44 2.92
C THR A 320 21.67 -1.52 1.70
N ALA A 321 22.28 -0.34 1.81
CA ALA A 321 22.34 0.63 0.73
C ALA A 321 23.77 1.13 0.58
N ARG A 322 24.22 1.31 -0.67
CA ARG A 322 25.56 1.80 -0.97
C ARG A 322 25.52 2.75 -2.17
N PRO A 323 25.82 4.05 -1.98
CA PRO A 323 25.91 4.99 -3.09
C PRO A 323 27.15 4.69 -3.93
N VAL A 324 27.02 4.84 -5.25
CA VAL A 324 28.09 4.63 -6.23
C VAL A 324 27.99 5.69 -7.33
N ASN A 325 29.08 5.88 -8.08
CA ASN A 325 29.01 6.61 -9.34
C ASN A 325 28.30 5.72 -10.38
N PHE A 326 27.36 6.30 -11.13
CA PHE A 326 26.60 5.59 -12.16
C PHE A 326 27.52 5.01 -13.23
N ASP A 327 28.58 5.72 -13.61
CA ASP A 327 29.48 5.29 -14.68
C ASP A 327 30.37 4.10 -14.24
N ASP A 328 30.57 3.92 -12.93
CA ASP A 328 31.32 2.80 -12.34
C ASP A 328 30.42 1.60 -12.00
N LEU A 329 29.10 1.74 -12.14
CA LEU A 329 28.09 0.79 -11.64
C LEU A 329 28.34 -0.66 -12.09
N ALA A 330 28.76 -0.87 -13.34
CA ALA A 330 28.98 -2.22 -13.86
C ALA A 330 30.06 -3.01 -13.08
N GLY A 331 31.08 -2.33 -12.55
CA GLY A 331 32.12 -2.96 -11.72
C GLY A 331 31.76 -3.07 -10.24
N GLU A 332 30.69 -2.39 -9.81
CA GLU A 332 30.24 -2.29 -8.42
C GLU A 332 29.10 -3.27 -8.09
N LEU A 333 28.44 -3.81 -9.12
CA LEU A 333 27.37 -4.79 -8.96
C LEU A 333 27.93 -6.15 -8.51
N PRO A 334 27.24 -6.85 -7.60
CA PRO A 334 27.52 -8.25 -7.33
C PRO A 334 27.45 -9.11 -8.60
N ASP A 335 28.16 -10.24 -8.59
CA ASP A 335 28.03 -11.26 -9.63
C ASP A 335 26.59 -11.83 -9.64
N GLY A 336 26.11 -12.23 -10.82
CA GLY A 336 24.80 -12.88 -10.96
C GLY A 336 23.59 -11.94 -10.95
N VAL A 337 23.78 -10.62 -10.80
CA VAL A 337 22.67 -9.64 -10.88
C VAL A 337 21.96 -9.74 -12.23
N LYS A 338 20.64 -9.93 -12.19
CA LYS A 338 19.83 -10.09 -13.41
C LYS A 338 19.87 -8.84 -14.28
N ARG A 339 20.44 -8.98 -15.48
CA ARG A 339 20.47 -7.95 -16.52
C ARG A 339 19.19 -7.98 -17.38
N ILE A 340 18.87 -6.85 -17.98
CA ILE A 340 17.77 -6.68 -18.92
C ILE A 340 18.22 -5.78 -20.07
N ASP A 341 17.76 -6.07 -21.28
CA ASP A 341 17.98 -5.24 -22.46
C ASP A 341 16.82 -4.27 -22.69
N GLU A 342 16.91 -3.45 -23.74
CA GLU A 342 15.90 -2.45 -24.07
C GLU A 342 14.53 -3.07 -24.40
N ALA A 343 14.51 -4.18 -25.15
CA ALA A 343 13.28 -4.90 -25.49
C ALA A 343 12.63 -5.48 -24.23
N GLY A 344 13.40 -6.14 -23.36
CA GLY A 344 12.91 -6.65 -22.09
C GLY A 344 12.40 -5.54 -21.17
N ARG A 345 13.05 -4.37 -21.15
CA ARG A 345 12.54 -3.21 -20.40
C ARG A 345 11.19 -2.75 -20.95
N ALA A 346 11.05 -2.66 -22.26
CA ALA A 346 9.79 -2.27 -22.89
C ALA A 346 8.66 -3.26 -22.53
N ASP A 347 8.94 -4.57 -22.58
CA ASP A 347 7.98 -5.61 -22.18
C ASP A 347 7.62 -5.52 -20.70
N GLN A 348 8.60 -5.27 -19.83
CA GLN A 348 8.37 -5.09 -18.40
C GLN A 348 7.45 -3.88 -18.13
N LEU A 349 7.67 -2.75 -18.79
CA LEU A 349 6.82 -1.55 -18.65
C LEU A 349 5.42 -1.79 -19.23
N ALA A 350 5.30 -2.50 -20.36
CA ALA A 350 4.03 -2.85 -20.97
C ALA A 350 3.19 -3.77 -20.05
N ALA A 351 3.82 -4.79 -19.46
CA ALA A 351 3.18 -5.68 -18.49
C ALA A 351 2.67 -4.93 -17.25
N ARG A 352 3.48 -3.99 -16.73
CA ARG A 352 3.08 -3.14 -15.60
C ARG A 352 1.87 -2.28 -15.94
N LYS A 353 1.89 -1.62 -17.10
CA LYS A 353 0.77 -0.79 -17.57
C LYS A 353 -0.51 -1.62 -17.72
N ALA A 354 -0.41 -2.79 -18.36
CA ALA A 354 -1.54 -3.70 -18.52
C ALA A 354 -2.11 -4.17 -17.17
N GLY A 355 -1.25 -4.56 -16.22
CA GLY A 355 -1.67 -4.96 -14.87
C GLY A 355 -2.31 -3.82 -14.07
N PHE A 356 -1.83 -2.58 -14.24
CA PHE A 356 -2.46 -1.41 -13.65
C PHE A 356 -3.83 -1.12 -14.26
N ASP A 357 -3.96 -1.16 -15.59
CA ASP A 357 -5.21 -0.85 -16.29
C ASP A 357 -6.33 -1.83 -15.95
N ARG A 358 -6.00 -3.12 -15.75
CA ARG A 358 -6.95 -4.15 -15.30
C ARG A 358 -7.68 -3.79 -14.01
N ARG A 359 -7.09 -2.94 -13.16
CA ARG A 359 -7.72 -2.51 -11.90
C ARG A 359 -8.98 -1.68 -12.14
N PHE A 360 -9.10 -1.03 -13.29
CA PHE A 360 -10.20 -0.11 -13.63
C PHE A 360 -10.98 -0.55 -14.87
N ALA A 361 -10.67 -1.74 -15.41
CA ALA A 361 -11.44 -2.35 -16.48
C ALA A 361 -12.88 -2.62 -16.01
N GLU A 362 -13.82 -2.44 -16.94
CA GLU A 362 -15.27 -2.58 -16.72
C GLU A 362 -15.70 -4.02 -16.42
#